data_AF-A0A3D4IJZ4-F1
#
_entry.id   AF-A0A3D4IJZ4-F1
#
_cell.length_a   1.000
_cell.length_b   1.000
_cell.length_c   1.000
_cell.angle_alpha   90.00
_cell.angle_beta   90.00
_cell.angle_gamma   90.00
#
_symmetry.space_group_name_H-M   'P 1'
#
loop_
_entity.id
_entity.type
_entity.pdbx_description
1 polymer ?
#
loop_
_entity_poly.entity_id
_entity_poly.type
_entity_poly.pdbx_seq_one_letter_code
_entity_poly.pdbx_strand_id
1 'polypeptide(L)'
;MPLSKRRRGRRYSTPQTRRPAWKRSDDMTNAHRRARGFTLVELLIVISIIGILSSIVVGTLNGARIKARDTKRVQDMVQLRTAIVMYYVDNGSYPLPHPGAWSGVSTVPCGPGNGQTSGAEAYIRGLTPKYISVLPTDPAAPGSCNGYLYNSDGTNYKLLVHGTPESYPAVGQPFYDPVRPTWSWMLCSGEPACSSW
;
A
#
# COMPACT_ATOMS: atom_id res chain seq x y z
N MET A 1 28.15 -51.94 -37.27
CA MET A 1 29.37 -52.13 -38.11
C MET A 1 28.98 -51.85 -39.56
N PRO A 2 29.79 -51.20 -40.44
CA PRO A 2 31.26 -51.08 -40.43
C PRO A 2 31.80 -49.63 -40.64
N LEU A 3 32.99 -49.30 -40.08
CA LEU A 3 34.31 -49.09 -40.73
C LEU A 3 34.31 -48.04 -41.86
N SER A 4 35.30 -47.18 -42.09
CA SER A 4 36.60 -46.81 -41.52
C SER A 4 37.21 -45.93 -42.63
N LYS A 5 38.06 -44.95 -42.31
CA LYS A 5 39.32 -44.77 -43.02
C LYS A 5 40.22 -43.75 -42.31
N ARG A 6 41.30 -44.31 -41.77
CA ARG A 6 42.56 -43.67 -41.38
C ARG A 6 43.12 -42.74 -42.45
N ARG A 7 43.65 -41.59 -42.04
CA ARG A 7 44.87 -40.97 -42.58
C ARG A 7 45.71 -40.48 -41.39
N ARG A 8 46.73 -41.27 -41.00
CA ARG A 8 48.18 -41.09 -41.28
C ARG A 8 48.69 -39.70 -40.87
N GLY A 9 49.57 -39.73 -39.86
CA GLY A 9 50.04 -38.54 -39.16
C GLY A 9 51.24 -37.83 -39.79
N ARG A 10 51.71 -36.83 -39.04
CA ARG A 10 53.06 -36.29 -39.15
C ARG A 10 53.63 -36.18 -37.74
N ARG A 11 54.76 -36.87 -37.53
CA ARG A 11 55.66 -36.65 -36.41
C ARG A 11 56.33 -35.31 -36.66
N TYR A 12 56.25 -34.40 -35.70
CA TYR A 12 57.14 -33.25 -35.63
C TYR A 12 58.15 -33.54 -34.52
N SER A 13 59.41 -33.64 -34.93
CA SER A 13 60.60 -33.67 -34.09
C SER A 13 60.71 -32.33 -33.35
N THR A 14 60.78 -32.38 -32.02
CA THR A 14 60.97 -31.24 -31.13
C THR A 14 62.37 -30.65 -31.30
N PRO A 15 62.52 -29.35 -31.63
CA PRO A 15 63.79 -28.66 -31.46
C PRO A 15 63.94 -28.27 -29.98
N GLN A 16 64.96 -28.82 -29.33
CA GLN A 16 65.36 -28.49 -27.96
C GLN A 16 66.04 -27.11 -27.96
N THR A 17 65.26 -26.04 -27.89
CA THR A 17 65.79 -24.67 -27.79
C THR A 17 66.20 -24.37 -26.35
N ARG A 18 67.49 -24.11 -26.18
CA ARG A 18 68.20 -23.74 -24.95
C ARG A 18 67.45 -22.67 -24.16
N ARG A 19 67.21 -22.95 -22.88
CA ARG A 19 66.64 -22.01 -21.90
C ARG A 19 67.62 -20.85 -21.72
N PRO A 20 67.25 -19.57 -21.90
CA PRO A 20 68.02 -18.48 -21.34
C PRO A 20 67.89 -18.56 -19.81
N ALA A 21 69.02 -18.57 -19.12
CA ALA A 21 69.07 -18.41 -17.67
C ALA A 21 68.56 -17.00 -17.34
N TRP A 22 67.29 -16.89 -16.95
CA TRP A 22 66.72 -15.63 -16.50
C TRP A 22 67.38 -15.27 -15.17
N LYS A 23 68.25 -14.26 -15.27
CA LYS A 23 68.96 -13.61 -14.18
C LYS A 23 67.91 -12.98 -13.26
N ARG A 24 67.84 -13.47 -12.02
CA ARG A 24 67.09 -12.84 -10.93
C ARG A 24 67.58 -11.40 -10.82
N SER A 25 66.71 -10.47 -11.18
CA SER A 25 66.89 -9.03 -10.97
C SER A 25 65.70 -8.63 -10.13
N ASP A 26 65.94 -8.59 -8.83
CA ASP A 26 65.00 -8.11 -7.84
C ASP A 26 64.68 -6.65 -8.18
N ASP A 27 63.47 -6.40 -8.68
CA ASP A 27 62.87 -5.09 -8.55
C ASP A 27 61.41 -5.28 -8.14
N MET A 28 61.25 -5.80 -6.92
CA MET A 28 60.01 -5.64 -6.17
C MET A 28 59.93 -4.19 -5.69
N THR A 29 59.77 -3.23 -6.60
CA THR A 29 59.20 -1.94 -6.21
C THR A 29 57.75 -2.18 -5.83
N ASN A 30 57.54 -2.56 -4.57
CA ASN A 30 56.28 -2.45 -3.87
C ASN A 30 55.85 -0.98 -3.97
N ALA A 31 55.08 -0.66 -5.00
CA ALA A 31 54.27 0.55 -5.00
C ALA A 31 53.25 0.37 -3.87
N HIS A 32 53.65 0.73 -2.65
CA HIS A 32 52.76 0.87 -1.51
C HIS A 32 51.71 1.91 -1.90
N ARG A 33 50.61 1.45 -2.52
CA ARG A 33 49.36 2.19 -2.54
C ARG A 33 49.02 2.42 -1.08
N ARG A 34 49.33 3.61 -0.59
CA ARG A 34 48.88 4.07 0.73
C ARG A 34 47.36 3.99 0.67
N ALA A 35 46.79 2.94 1.26
CA ALA A 35 45.37 2.87 1.51
C ALA A 35 45.06 4.06 2.41
N ARG A 36 44.39 5.07 1.87
CA ARG A 36 43.88 6.19 2.65
C ARG A 36 42.76 5.62 3.51
N GLY A 37 43.05 5.38 4.78
CA GLY A 37 42.05 5.01 5.78
C GLY A 37 41.24 6.23 6.19
N PHE A 38 39.97 6.03 6.55
CA PHE A 38 39.15 7.06 7.17
C PHE A 38 39.69 7.37 8.57
N THR A 39 39.73 8.64 8.92
CA THR A 39 40.00 9.08 10.29
C THR A 39 38.76 8.89 11.17
N LEU A 40 38.96 8.68 12.48
CA LEU A 40 37.85 8.57 13.44
C LEU A 40 36.99 9.85 13.47
N VAL A 41 37.61 11.01 13.25
CA VAL A 41 36.93 12.30 13.23
C VAL A 41 36.04 12.44 12.00
N GLU A 42 36.51 11.98 10.83
CA GLU A 42 35.69 11.97 9.60
C GLU A 42 34.44 11.11 9.77
N LEU A 43 34.56 9.93 10.39
CA LEU A 43 33.41 9.07 10.64
C LEU A 43 32.46 9.69 11.69
N LEU A 44 33.00 10.33 12.73
CA LEU A 44 32.23 10.95 13.79
C LEU A 44 31.36 12.12 13.28
N ILE A 45 31.91 12.95 12.39
CA ILE A 45 31.15 14.06 11.79
C ILE A 45 30.05 13.52 10.86
N VAL A 46 30.29 12.43 10.14
CA VAL A 46 29.28 11.85 9.24
C VAL A 46 28.08 11.31 10.02
N ILE A 47 28.31 10.53 11.08
CA ILE A 47 27.20 9.99 11.88
C ILE A 47 26.44 11.09 12.63
N SER A 48 27.11 12.19 13.02
CA SER A 48 26.44 13.30 13.69
C SER A 48 25.52 14.07 12.73
N ILE A 49 25.97 14.33 11.50
CA ILE A 49 25.14 14.96 10.46
C ILE A 49 23.96 14.06 10.09
N ILE A 50 24.19 12.74 9.89
CA ILE A 50 23.11 11.79 9.62
C ILE A 50 22.11 11.77 10.78
N GLY A 51 22.58 11.83 12.03
CA GLY A 51 21.74 11.91 13.22
C GLY A 51 20.82 13.14 13.20
N ILE A 52 21.37 14.32 12.94
CA ILE A 52 20.60 15.57 12.88
C ILE A 52 19.54 15.49 11.75
N LEU A 53 19.95 15.12 10.54
CA LEU A 53 19.04 15.02 9.39
C LEU A 53 17.95 13.98 9.62
N SER A 54 18.29 12.81 10.19
CA SER A 54 17.32 11.74 10.45
C SER A 54 16.22 12.18 11.44
N SER A 55 16.57 12.98 12.46
CA SER A 55 15.59 13.44 13.46
C SER A 55 14.49 14.32 12.86
N ILE A 56 14.84 15.21 11.93
CA ILE A 56 13.89 16.12 11.25
C ILE A 56 12.96 15.32 10.32
N VAL A 57 13.50 14.33 9.61
CA VAL A 57 12.72 13.50 8.66
C VAL A 57 11.63 12.69 9.39
N VAL A 58 11.93 12.13 10.56
CA VAL A 58 10.95 11.33 11.32
C VAL A 58 9.75 12.17 11.76
N GLY A 59 9.97 13.41 12.21
CA GLY A 59 8.89 14.30 12.64
C GLY A 59 7.91 14.66 11.51
N THR A 60 8.44 14.94 10.31
CA THR A 60 7.62 15.32 9.14
C THR A 60 6.87 14.14 8.52
N LEU A 61 7.41 12.93 8.61
CA LEU A 61 6.83 11.72 8.02
C LEU A 61 5.48 11.33 8.66
N ASN A 62 5.30 11.56 9.96
CA ASN A 62 4.05 11.21 10.64
C ASN A 62 2.86 12.05 10.15
N GLY A 63 3.04 13.36 9.98
CA GLY A 63 1.99 14.22 9.43
C GLY A 63 1.65 13.87 7.97
N ALA A 64 2.66 13.54 7.16
CA ALA A 64 2.46 13.10 5.79
C ALA A 64 1.67 11.79 5.71
N ARG A 65 1.93 10.82 6.60
CA ARG A 65 1.18 9.56 6.68
C ARG A 65 -0.28 9.78 7.03
N ILE A 66 -0.57 10.65 8.00
CA ILE A 66 -1.95 11.03 8.38
C ILE A 66 -2.69 11.59 7.17
N LYS A 67 -2.12 12.61 6.52
CA LYS A 67 -2.73 13.22 5.34
C LYS A 67 -2.94 12.24 4.19
N ALA A 68 -2.00 11.31 3.99
CA ALA A 68 -2.12 10.28 2.96
C ALA A 68 -3.27 9.30 3.24
N ARG A 69 -3.46 8.88 4.50
CA ARG A 69 -4.61 8.02 4.89
C ARG A 69 -5.95 8.73 4.69
N ASP A 70 -6.05 9.98 5.10
CA ASP A 70 -7.26 10.79 4.91
C ASP A 70 -7.56 11.03 3.42
N THR A 71 -6.54 11.31 2.61
CA THR A 71 -6.70 11.44 1.15
C THR A 71 -7.21 10.13 0.54
N LYS A 72 -6.68 8.99 0.98
CA LYS A 72 -7.16 7.67 0.55
C LYS A 72 -8.63 7.46 0.94
N ARG A 73 -9.04 7.81 2.16
CA ARG A 73 -10.44 7.70 2.60
C ARG A 73 -11.38 8.55 1.75
N VAL A 74 -10.98 9.77 1.40
CA VAL A 74 -11.76 10.62 0.50
C VAL A 74 -11.96 9.96 -0.87
N GLN A 75 -10.89 9.39 -1.45
CA GLN A 75 -10.97 8.67 -2.72
C GLN A 75 -11.89 7.44 -2.64
N ASP A 76 -11.72 6.63 -1.59
CA ASP A 76 -12.51 5.42 -1.35
C ASP A 76 -14.02 5.78 -1.20
N MET A 77 -14.35 6.84 -0.45
CA MET A 77 -15.72 7.32 -0.26
C MET A 77 -16.38 7.80 -1.56
N VAL A 78 -15.64 8.52 -2.40
CA VAL A 78 -16.12 8.99 -3.71
C VAL A 78 -16.32 7.80 -4.67
N GLN A 79 -15.42 6.83 -4.65
CA GLN A 79 -15.53 5.62 -5.46
C GLN A 79 -16.76 4.80 -5.06
N LEU A 80 -16.97 4.60 -3.76
CA LEU A 80 -18.14 3.91 -3.21
C LEU A 80 -19.43 4.63 -3.58
N ARG A 81 -19.50 5.96 -3.40
CA ARG A 81 -20.66 6.76 -3.80
C ARG A 81 -20.99 6.55 -5.28
N THR A 82 -19.99 6.58 -6.15
CA THR A 82 -20.19 6.39 -7.59
C THR A 82 -20.77 5.02 -7.89
N ALA A 83 -20.23 3.96 -7.27
CA ALA A 83 -20.74 2.60 -7.44
C ALA A 83 -22.18 2.42 -6.90
N ILE A 84 -22.50 3.02 -5.74
CA ILE A 84 -23.85 3.00 -5.15
C ILE A 84 -24.85 3.71 -6.07
N VAL A 85 -24.48 4.86 -6.63
CA VAL A 85 -25.36 5.60 -7.56
C VAL A 85 -25.56 4.81 -8.86
N MET A 86 -24.53 4.17 -9.41
CA MET A 86 -24.70 3.29 -10.57
C MET A 86 -25.62 2.11 -10.28
N TYR A 87 -25.52 1.51 -9.08
CA TYR A 87 -26.45 0.48 -8.65
C TYR A 87 -27.90 0.99 -8.62
N TYR A 88 -28.11 2.20 -8.09
CA TYR A 88 -29.44 2.83 -8.05
C TYR A 88 -30.01 3.06 -9.45
N VAL A 89 -29.20 3.53 -10.39
CA VAL A 89 -29.62 3.74 -11.79
C VAL A 89 -30.13 2.44 -12.43
N ASP A 90 -29.46 1.32 -12.15
CA ASP A 90 -29.82 0.02 -12.75
C ASP A 90 -30.99 -0.67 -12.04
N ASN A 91 -31.13 -0.51 -10.71
CA ASN A 91 -32.08 -1.27 -9.90
C ASN A 91 -33.25 -0.45 -9.33
N GLY A 92 -33.24 0.87 -9.49
CA GLY A 92 -34.25 1.80 -8.96
C GLY A 92 -34.28 1.93 -7.43
N SER A 93 -33.33 1.31 -6.73
CA SER A 93 -33.21 1.33 -5.26
C SER A 93 -31.75 1.24 -4.85
N TYR A 94 -31.41 1.78 -3.67
CA TYR A 94 -30.06 1.62 -3.12
C TYR A 94 -29.87 0.18 -2.61
N PRO A 95 -28.63 -0.36 -2.65
CA PRO A 95 -28.33 -1.67 -2.09
C PRO A 95 -28.81 -1.78 -0.66
N LEU A 96 -29.46 -2.89 -0.31
CA LEU A 96 -29.79 -3.15 1.09
C LEU A 96 -28.54 -3.67 1.81
N PRO A 97 -28.28 -3.23 3.06
CA PRO A 97 -27.19 -3.79 3.85
C PRO A 97 -27.48 -5.25 4.20
N HIS A 98 -26.50 -5.92 4.80
CA HIS A 98 -26.72 -7.23 5.39
C HIS A 98 -27.77 -7.16 6.53
N PRO A 99 -28.58 -8.23 6.75
CA PRO A 99 -29.61 -8.23 7.78
C PRO A 99 -29.05 -8.03 9.19
N GLY A 100 -29.26 -6.86 9.76
CA GLY A 100 -28.76 -6.42 11.05
C GLY A 100 -27.94 -5.14 10.89
N ALA A 101 -28.34 -4.08 11.59
CA ALA A 101 -27.66 -2.78 11.68
C ALA A 101 -26.75 -2.37 10.47
N TRP A 102 -25.54 -1.89 10.75
CA TRP A 102 -24.59 -1.37 9.77
C TRP A 102 -23.77 -2.48 9.14
N SER A 103 -23.49 -2.39 7.84
CA SER A 103 -22.64 -3.35 7.14
C SER A 103 -21.27 -2.75 6.81
N GLY A 104 -20.19 -3.46 7.09
CA GLY A 104 -18.83 -2.97 6.86
C GLY A 104 -17.77 -4.05 7.01
N VAL A 105 -16.51 -3.67 6.85
CA VAL A 105 -15.35 -4.53 7.12
C VAL A 105 -14.97 -4.39 8.60
N SER A 106 -15.79 -4.96 9.49
CA SER A 106 -15.47 -5.01 10.93
C SER A 106 -15.46 -6.44 11.41
N THR A 107 -14.40 -6.84 12.10
CA THR A 107 -14.44 -8.01 12.98
C THR A 107 -15.34 -7.65 14.16
N VAL A 108 -16.65 -7.94 14.06
CA VAL A 108 -17.73 -8.05 15.11
C VAL A 108 -17.56 -7.15 16.37
N PRO A 109 -18.52 -6.26 16.79
CA PRO A 109 -19.97 -6.49 16.80
C PRO A 109 -20.93 -5.38 16.26
N CYS A 110 -20.52 -4.38 15.48
CA CYS A 110 -21.43 -3.30 14.98
C CYS A 110 -22.37 -3.69 13.83
N GLY A 111 -22.37 -4.96 13.42
CA GLY A 111 -23.34 -5.51 12.48
C GLY A 111 -22.80 -6.72 11.70
N PRO A 112 -23.66 -7.41 10.95
CA PRO A 112 -23.37 -8.62 10.19
C PRO A 112 -22.79 -8.27 8.82
N GLY A 113 -21.83 -7.35 8.78
CA GLY A 113 -20.91 -7.33 7.65
C GLY A 113 -20.12 -8.64 7.68
N ASN A 114 -20.14 -9.40 6.60
CA ASN A 114 -19.34 -10.63 6.51
C ASN A 114 -17.83 -10.36 6.34
N GLY A 115 -17.41 -9.09 6.45
CA GLY A 115 -16.03 -8.66 6.28
C GLY A 115 -15.49 -8.83 4.86
N GLN A 116 -16.32 -9.27 3.91
CA GLN A 116 -15.90 -9.53 2.55
C GLN A 116 -15.85 -8.21 1.77
N THR A 117 -14.78 -8.05 1.00
CA THR A 117 -14.58 -6.90 0.11
C THR A 117 -14.85 -7.24 -1.36
N SER A 118 -15.16 -8.50 -1.67
CA SER A 118 -15.35 -8.98 -3.04
C SER A 118 -16.45 -10.03 -3.11
N GLY A 119 -17.10 -10.12 -4.28
CA GLY A 119 -18.23 -11.02 -4.52
C GLY A 119 -19.58 -10.34 -4.26
N ALA A 120 -20.66 -10.99 -4.72
CA ALA A 120 -22.01 -10.44 -4.60
C ALA A 120 -22.43 -10.13 -3.15
N GLU A 121 -21.85 -10.85 -2.19
CA GLU A 121 -22.08 -10.68 -0.76
C GLU A 121 -21.04 -9.80 -0.07
N ALA A 122 -20.21 -9.02 -0.78
CA ALA A 122 -19.34 -8.05 -0.13
C ALA A 122 -20.14 -7.09 0.80
N TYR A 123 -19.49 -6.40 1.74
CA TYR A 123 -20.19 -5.63 2.80
C TYR A 123 -21.24 -4.62 2.27
N ILE A 124 -21.15 -4.21 1.02
CA ILE A 124 -22.30 -3.66 0.27
C ILE A 124 -22.74 -4.68 -0.78
N ARG A 125 -23.94 -5.23 -0.60
CA ARG A 125 -24.47 -6.34 -1.40
C ARG A 125 -24.73 -5.90 -2.84
N GLY A 126 -24.37 -6.74 -3.80
CA GLY A 126 -24.59 -6.50 -5.22
C GLY A 126 -23.72 -5.41 -5.87
N LEU A 127 -22.81 -4.78 -5.12
CA LEU A 127 -21.90 -3.78 -5.68
C LEU A 127 -20.76 -4.39 -6.49
N THR A 128 -20.17 -5.48 -5.97
CA THR A 128 -19.09 -6.19 -6.65
C THR A 128 -19.60 -7.47 -7.31
N PRO A 129 -19.03 -7.89 -8.46
CA PRO A 129 -17.97 -7.21 -9.22
C PRO A 129 -18.48 -6.19 -10.25
N LYS A 130 -19.80 -6.00 -10.38
CA LYS A 130 -20.41 -5.27 -11.50
C LYS A 130 -20.08 -3.77 -11.51
N TYR A 131 -20.18 -3.09 -10.38
CA TYR A 131 -20.04 -1.63 -10.29
C TYR A 131 -18.68 -1.21 -9.72
N ILE A 132 -18.05 -2.09 -8.95
CA ILE A 132 -16.72 -1.94 -8.38
C ILE A 132 -16.11 -3.34 -8.23
N SER A 133 -14.82 -3.52 -8.53
CA SER A 133 -14.19 -4.84 -8.52
C SER A 133 -13.96 -5.38 -7.10
N VAL A 134 -13.52 -4.51 -6.19
CA VAL A 134 -13.26 -4.81 -4.79
C VAL A 134 -13.64 -3.57 -3.97
N LEU A 135 -14.42 -3.75 -2.92
CA LEU A 135 -14.74 -2.69 -1.97
C LEU A 135 -13.49 -2.32 -1.16
N PRO A 136 -13.25 -1.02 -0.92
CA PRO A 136 -12.09 -0.58 -0.16
C PRO A 136 -12.21 -0.97 1.31
N THR A 137 -11.04 -1.09 1.96
CA THR A 137 -10.86 -1.23 3.41
C THR A 137 -10.11 -0.02 3.93
N ASP A 138 -10.45 0.46 5.13
CA ASP A 138 -9.79 1.63 5.71
C ASP A 138 -8.28 1.39 5.85
N PRO A 139 -7.44 2.39 5.56
CA PRO A 139 -5.98 2.25 5.69
C PRO A 139 -5.49 2.12 7.14
N ALA A 140 -6.27 2.56 8.12
CA ALA A 140 -6.07 2.16 9.51
C ALA A 140 -6.71 0.78 9.70
N ALA A 141 -5.98 -0.14 10.34
CA ALA A 141 -6.48 -1.49 10.57
C ALA A 141 -7.90 -1.42 11.16
N PRO A 142 -8.89 -2.09 10.55
CA PRO A 142 -10.26 -2.05 11.06
C PRO A 142 -10.26 -2.69 12.44
N GLY A 143 -10.42 -1.87 13.47
CA GLY A 143 -10.71 -2.33 14.82
C GLY A 143 -12.14 -2.87 14.92
N SER A 144 -12.55 -3.27 16.12
CA SER A 144 -13.95 -3.57 16.40
C SER A 144 -14.75 -2.28 16.19
N CYS A 145 -15.44 -2.19 15.05
CA CYS A 145 -16.27 -1.06 14.60
C CYS A 145 -15.59 0.17 14.06
N ASN A 146 -14.38 0.06 13.55
CA ASN A 146 -13.69 1.17 12.91
C ASN A 146 -13.53 0.92 11.40
N GLY A 147 -13.75 1.94 10.58
CA GLY A 147 -13.57 1.91 9.13
C GLY A 147 -14.84 2.26 8.34
N TYR A 148 -14.99 1.67 7.16
CA TYR A 148 -16.14 1.95 6.29
C TYR A 148 -17.38 1.19 6.72
N LEU A 149 -18.46 1.93 7.01
CA LEU A 149 -19.77 1.37 7.35
C LEU A 149 -20.84 1.89 6.40
N TYR A 150 -21.77 1.04 6.03
CA TYR A 150 -22.84 1.32 5.10
C TYR A 150 -24.20 0.92 5.70
N ASN A 151 -25.19 1.78 5.54
CA ASN A 151 -26.58 1.52 5.87
C ASN A 151 -27.51 2.12 4.82
N SER A 152 -28.66 1.47 4.60
CA SER A 152 -29.63 1.85 3.57
C SER A 152 -31.00 1.24 3.87
N ASP A 153 -32.06 2.00 3.58
CA ASP A 153 -33.46 1.55 3.60
C ASP A 153 -33.99 1.26 2.17
N GLY A 154 -33.12 1.31 1.16
CA GLY A 154 -33.45 1.17 -0.25
C GLY A 154 -33.86 2.47 -0.95
N THR A 155 -34.26 3.50 -0.18
CA THR A 155 -34.62 4.84 -0.68
C THR A 155 -33.52 5.86 -0.39
N ASN A 156 -32.90 5.76 0.77
CA ASN A 156 -31.77 6.54 1.22
C ASN A 156 -30.63 5.64 1.68
N TYR A 157 -29.41 6.16 1.63
CA TYR A 157 -28.23 5.51 2.19
C TYR A 157 -27.39 6.48 3.02
N LYS A 158 -26.63 5.92 3.96
CA LYS A 158 -25.54 6.60 4.66
C LYS A 158 -24.29 5.71 4.63
N LEU A 159 -23.19 6.31 4.21
CA LEU A 159 -21.86 5.73 4.22
C LEU A 159 -21.02 6.50 5.24
N LEU A 160 -20.34 5.79 6.12
CA LEU A 160 -19.52 6.37 7.17
C LEU A 160 -18.06 5.95 7.01
N VAL A 161 -17.17 6.87 7.38
CA VAL A 161 -15.80 6.53 7.79
C VAL A 161 -15.78 6.69 9.31
N HIS A 162 -15.94 5.59 10.03
CA HIS A 162 -16.27 5.57 11.45
C HIS A 162 -15.02 5.31 12.31
N GLY A 163 -14.70 6.23 13.23
CA GLY A 163 -13.66 6.05 14.24
C GLY A 163 -12.21 6.00 13.72
N THR A 164 -12.00 6.15 12.42
CA THR A 164 -10.69 6.12 11.75
C THR A 164 -10.21 7.45 11.16
N PRO A 165 -11.07 8.45 10.82
CA PRO A 165 -10.56 9.72 10.31
C PRO A 165 -9.63 10.41 11.30
N GLU A 166 -8.58 11.04 10.78
CA GLU A 166 -7.59 11.73 11.60
C GLU A 166 -7.68 13.26 11.47
N SER A 167 -8.59 13.74 10.62
CA SER A 167 -9.02 15.13 10.52
C SER A 167 -10.55 15.19 10.51
N TYR A 168 -11.13 16.26 11.05
CA TYR A 168 -12.58 16.40 11.17
C TYR A 168 -13.06 17.69 10.49
N PRO A 169 -13.98 17.60 9.52
CA PRO A 169 -14.54 18.76 8.84
C PRO A 169 -15.37 19.62 9.80
N ALA A 170 -15.34 20.93 9.60
CA ALA A 170 -16.27 21.85 10.25
C ALA A 170 -17.67 21.77 9.62
N VAL A 171 -18.67 22.33 10.30
CA VAL A 171 -20.05 22.42 9.78
C VAL A 171 -20.06 23.03 8.38
N GLY A 172 -20.75 22.39 7.44
CA GLY A 172 -20.88 22.85 6.05
C GLY A 172 -19.73 22.45 5.12
N GLN A 173 -18.67 21.80 5.63
CA GLN A 173 -17.64 21.19 4.79
C GLN A 173 -18.09 19.82 4.28
N PRO A 174 -17.54 19.33 3.15
CA PRO A 174 -17.78 17.97 2.69
C PRO A 174 -17.48 16.95 3.79
N PHE A 175 -18.26 15.87 3.81
CA PHE A 175 -18.11 14.76 4.75
C PHE A 175 -18.46 15.03 6.22
N TYR A 176 -18.92 16.24 6.57
CA TYR A 176 -19.41 16.56 7.92
C TYR A 176 -20.61 15.70 8.31
N ASP A 177 -20.53 14.98 9.44
CA ASP A 177 -21.65 14.24 10.04
C ASP A 177 -22.22 15.02 11.24
N PRO A 178 -23.48 15.51 11.20
CA PRO A 178 -24.09 16.22 12.32
C PRO A 178 -24.33 15.31 13.54
N VAL A 179 -24.43 14.00 13.34
CA VAL A 179 -24.62 13.01 14.43
C VAL A 179 -23.29 12.71 15.13
N ARG A 180 -22.18 12.77 14.39
CA ARG A 180 -20.85 12.32 14.85
C ARG A 180 -19.72 13.28 14.45
N PRO A 181 -19.79 14.57 14.85
CA PRO A 181 -18.94 15.63 14.29
C PRO A 181 -17.45 15.48 14.60
N THR A 182 -17.09 14.75 15.67
CA THR A 182 -15.73 14.68 16.19
C THR A 182 -15.01 13.36 15.95
N TRP A 183 -15.67 12.38 15.33
CA TRP A 183 -15.15 11.01 15.26
C TRP A 183 -15.59 10.20 14.04
N SER A 184 -16.37 10.80 13.13
CA SER A 184 -16.78 10.16 11.89
C SER A 184 -16.90 11.15 10.74
N TRP A 185 -16.72 10.63 9.52
CA TRP A 185 -17.14 11.29 8.29
C TRP A 185 -18.39 10.61 7.74
N MET A 186 -19.18 11.33 6.94
CA MET A 186 -20.33 10.74 6.26
C MET A 186 -20.49 11.14 4.79
N LEU A 187 -21.11 10.28 4.01
CA LEU A 187 -21.82 10.61 2.78
C LEU A 187 -23.24 10.05 2.87
N CYS A 188 -24.23 10.82 2.45
CA CYS A 188 -25.62 10.41 2.49
C CYS A 188 -26.36 10.86 1.22
N SER A 189 -27.47 10.19 0.90
CA SER A 189 -28.33 10.54 -0.25
C SER A 189 -29.33 11.66 0.04
N GLY A 190 -29.72 11.85 1.31
CA GLY A 190 -30.79 12.76 1.72
C GLY A 190 -31.33 12.45 3.11
N GLU A 191 -32.40 13.14 3.50
CA GLU A 191 -33.08 12.90 4.77
C GLU A 191 -34.01 11.67 4.69
N PRO A 192 -34.12 10.86 5.77
CA PRO A 192 -33.60 11.09 7.11
C PRO A 192 -32.16 10.56 7.32
N ALA A 193 -31.55 9.94 6.31
CA ALA A 193 -30.26 9.27 6.47
C ALA A 193 -29.15 10.22 6.92
N CYS A 194 -29.10 11.45 6.40
CA CYS A 194 -28.10 12.44 6.78
C CYS A 194 -28.16 12.84 8.27
N SER A 195 -29.35 13.07 8.82
CA SER A 195 -29.52 13.62 10.17
C SER A 195 -29.78 12.60 11.29
N SER A 196 -30.26 11.39 10.97
CA SER A 196 -30.82 10.48 11.99
C SER A 196 -30.11 9.13 12.14
N TRP A 197 -29.32 8.71 11.15
CA TRP A 197 -28.65 7.40 11.16
C TRP A 197 -27.23 7.50 11.74
#